data_AF-S8CA75-F1
#
_entry.id   AF-S8CA75-F1
#
_cell.length_a   1.000
_cell.length_b   1.000
_cell.length_c   1.000
_cell.angle_alpha   90.00
_cell.angle_beta   90.00
_cell.angle_gamma   90.00
#
_symmetry.space_group_name_H-M   'P 1'
#
loop_
_entity.id
_entity.type
_entity.pdbx_description
1 polymer ?
#
loop_
_entity_poly.entity_id
_entity_poly.type
_entity_poly.pdbx_seq_one_letter_code
_entity_poly.pdbx_strand_id
1 'polypeptide(L)'
;ATKSGGPNGSIRFSSEISRPENKNLAASLSLLEQAKKEIDSYSKGGPISYADLIQFAAQSALKSTFLSSAIRKCGGNEEKGALLYTAYGSSGQWGLFDKQFGRSDAEEPDPEGRVPQWDKSDVVEMKNKFSAIGFGPRQLAVLSAFLGSDQSATETILASDPEVSPWIQKYQRSRETVSQTDYEVDLITTLTKLSSLGQRINYEAYTYALPKVDFTKLK
;
A
#
# COMPACT_ATOMS: atom_id res chain seq x y z
N ALA A 1 -5.15 2.01 23.77
CA ALA A 1 -4.45 2.46 22.54
C ALA A 1 -4.28 3.98 22.60
N THR A 2 -3.07 4.51 22.40
CA THR A 2 -2.75 5.94 22.51
C THR A 2 -3.24 6.78 21.33
N LYS A 3 -3.91 6.18 20.33
CA LYS A 3 -4.38 6.82 19.09
C LYS A 3 -3.28 7.66 18.41
N SER A 4 -2.03 7.18 18.46
CA SER A 4 -0.86 7.83 17.86
C SER A 4 -0.24 6.96 16.77
N GLY A 5 0.38 7.61 15.79
CA GLY A 5 1.01 7.01 14.62
C GLY A 5 0.07 6.60 13.49
N GLY A 6 0.61 5.87 12.52
CA GLY A 6 -0.15 5.33 11.37
C GLY A 6 0.39 5.81 10.02
N PRO A 7 -0.40 5.75 8.94
CA PRO A 7 -0.03 6.22 7.61
C PRO A 7 -0.16 7.75 7.55
N ASN A 8 0.74 8.44 8.24
CA ASN A 8 0.78 9.89 8.42
C ASN A 8 2.02 10.54 7.76
N GLY A 9 2.80 9.77 7.01
CA GLY A 9 4.00 10.25 6.34
C GLY A 9 5.17 10.60 7.28
N SER A 10 5.13 10.20 8.55
CA SER A 10 6.22 10.41 9.52
C SER A 10 7.55 9.82 9.06
N ILE A 11 7.51 8.70 8.33
CA ILE A 11 8.69 8.03 7.78
C ILE A 11 9.60 8.93 6.95
N ARG A 12 9.11 10.07 6.43
CA ARG A 12 9.94 11.04 5.68
C ARG A 12 10.99 11.75 6.54
N PHE A 13 10.80 11.79 7.86
CA PHE A 13 11.72 12.47 8.76
C PHE A 13 13.04 11.70 8.86
N SER A 14 14.16 12.42 8.86
CA SER A 14 15.50 11.85 8.87
C SER A 14 15.74 10.88 10.02
N SER A 15 15.21 11.18 11.21
CA SER A 15 15.29 10.34 12.41
C SER A 15 14.45 9.06 12.34
N GLU A 16 13.47 8.98 11.45
CA GLU A 16 12.64 7.79 11.25
C GLU A 16 13.13 6.94 10.07
N ILE A 17 13.44 7.56 8.93
CA ILE A 17 13.98 6.83 7.77
C ILE A 17 15.35 6.19 8.05
N SER A 18 16.12 6.73 9.00
CA SER A 18 17.41 6.17 9.40
C SER A 18 17.31 4.98 10.35
N ARG A 19 16.11 4.64 10.84
CA ARG A 19 15.92 3.54 11.79
C ARG A 19 16.17 2.19 11.12
N PRO A 20 16.63 1.17 11.88
CA PRO A 20 16.96 -0.14 11.31
C PRO A 20 15.83 -0.79 10.50
N GLU A 21 14.58 -0.66 10.94
CA GLU A 21 13.39 -1.19 10.27
C GLU A 21 13.10 -0.54 8.90
N ASN A 22 13.63 0.67 8.66
CA ASN A 22 13.42 1.45 7.44
C ASN A 22 14.65 1.44 6.52
N LYS A 23 15.61 0.55 6.80
CA LYS A 23 16.84 0.42 6.02
C LYS A 23 16.51 0.19 4.54
N ASN A 24 17.28 0.84 3.66
CA ASN A 24 17.17 0.78 2.19
C ASN A 24 15.93 1.47 1.59
N LEU A 25 15.10 2.18 2.37
CA LEU A 25 13.93 2.88 1.85
C LEU A 25 14.20 4.32 1.38
N ALA A 26 15.39 4.88 1.64
CA ALA A 26 15.73 6.27 1.30
C ALA A 26 15.65 6.56 -0.22
N ALA A 27 16.05 5.61 -1.06
CA ALA A 27 15.95 5.77 -2.51
C ALA A 27 14.48 5.79 -2.98
N SER A 28 13.64 4.94 -2.40
CA SER A 28 12.20 4.94 -2.65
C SER A 28 11.56 6.25 -2.20
N LEU A 29 11.95 6.77 -1.03
CA LEU A 29 11.46 8.07 -0.57
C LEU A 29 11.88 9.21 -1.52
N SER A 30 13.11 9.16 -2.05
CA SER A 30 13.60 10.14 -3.04
C SER A 30 12.78 10.11 -4.33
N LEU A 31 12.37 8.92 -4.80
CA LEU A 31 11.44 8.78 -5.93
C LEU A 31 10.09 9.45 -5.63
N LEU A 32 9.55 9.26 -4.42
CA LEU A 32 8.30 9.89 -4.02
C LEU A 32 8.43 11.41 -3.93
N GLU A 33 9.53 11.94 -3.42
CA GLU A 33 9.76 13.39 -3.40
C GLU A 33 9.78 14.02 -4.80
N GLN A 34 10.33 13.30 -5.80
CA GLN A 34 10.29 13.75 -7.19
C GLN A 34 8.88 13.74 -7.76
N ALA A 35 8.14 12.64 -7.57
CA ALA A 35 6.74 12.56 -7.98
C ALA A 35 5.87 13.62 -7.29
N LYS A 36 6.13 13.89 -6.01
CA LYS A 36 5.45 14.94 -5.25
C LYS A 36 5.65 16.31 -5.88
N LYS A 37 6.90 16.68 -6.21
CA LYS A 37 7.24 17.96 -6.84
C LYS A 37 6.50 18.13 -8.17
N GLU A 38 6.43 17.07 -8.96
CA GLU A 38 5.70 17.08 -10.22
C GLU A 38 4.20 17.29 -9.98
N ILE A 39 3.57 16.47 -9.13
CA ILE A 39 2.13 16.57 -8.80
C ILE A 39 1.77 17.95 -8.25
N ASP A 40 2.57 18.47 -7.32
CA ASP A 40 2.34 19.77 -6.69
C ASP A 40 2.42 20.91 -7.71
N SER A 41 3.23 20.78 -8.77
CA SER A 41 3.41 21.83 -9.78
C SER A 41 2.17 22.12 -10.62
N TYR A 42 1.28 21.14 -10.78
CA TYR A 42 0.05 21.27 -11.57
C TYR A 42 -1.23 21.07 -10.74
N SER A 43 -1.13 20.76 -9.45
CA SER A 43 -2.30 20.61 -8.59
C SER A 43 -3.05 21.93 -8.43
N LYS A 44 -4.37 21.89 -8.64
CA LYS A 44 -5.26 23.04 -8.45
C LYS A 44 -5.76 23.16 -7.01
N GLY A 45 -5.73 22.07 -6.25
CA GLY A 45 -6.29 21.96 -4.89
C GLY A 45 -5.23 22.00 -3.78
N GLY A 46 -4.04 22.48 -4.08
CA GLY A 46 -2.91 22.48 -3.14
C GLY A 46 -2.03 21.23 -3.22
N PRO A 47 -0.92 21.20 -2.47
CA PRO A 47 0.07 20.12 -2.55
C PRO A 47 -0.47 18.80 -1.99
N ILE A 48 -0.09 17.67 -2.59
CA ILE A 48 -0.44 16.34 -2.07
C ILE A 48 0.29 16.08 -0.76
N SER A 49 -0.37 15.50 0.24
CA SER A 49 0.32 15.09 1.49
C SER A 49 1.28 13.93 1.23
N TYR A 50 2.37 13.85 2.01
CA TYR A 50 3.25 12.67 1.97
C TYR A 50 2.50 11.41 2.39
N ALA A 51 1.59 11.53 3.37
CA ALA A 51 0.73 10.47 3.84
C ALA A 51 -0.09 9.85 2.71
N ASP A 52 -0.72 10.65 1.84
CA ASP A 52 -1.44 10.12 0.68
C ASP A 52 -0.48 9.56 -0.38
N LEU A 53 0.56 10.32 -0.73
CA LEU A 53 1.50 9.92 -1.79
C LEU A 53 2.15 8.56 -1.52
N ILE A 54 2.58 8.30 -0.28
CA ILE A 54 3.17 7.01 0.11
C ILE A 54 2.17 5.86 -0.09
N GLN A 55 0.91 6.05 0.29
CA GLN A 55 -0.10 5.01 0.14
C GLN A 55 -0.47 4.79 -1.33
N PHE A 56 -0.56 5.84 -2.15
CA PHE A 56 -0.76 5.71 -3.60
C PHE A 56 0.43 5.11 -4.33
N ALA A 57 1.65 5.28 -3.82
CA ALA A 57 2.81 4.57 -4.33
C ALA A 57 2.71 3.06 -4.07
N ALA A 58 2.26 2.65 -2.87
CA ALA A 58 1.96 1.24 -2.57
C ALA A 58 0.81 0.71 -3.46
N GLN A 59 -0.23 1.54 -3.64
CA GLN A 59 -1.15 1.60 -4.79
C GLN A 59 -0.55 1.00 -6.08
N SER A 60 0.26 1.85 -6.69
CA SER A 60 0.85 1.65 -8.01
C SER A 60 1.78 0.43 -8.04
N ALA A 61 2.61 0.25 -7.01
CA ALA A 61 3.52 -0.89 -6.90
C ALA A 61 2.76 -2.22 -6.92
N LEU A 62 1.65 -2.34 -6.18
CA LEU A 62 0.84 -3.57 -6.20
C LEU A 62 0.20 -3.84 -7.55
N LYS A 63 -0.37 -2.80 -8.18
CA LYS A 63 -0.91 -2.92 -9.54
C LYS A 63 0.16 -3.43 -10.51
N SER A 64 1.40 -2.96 -10.38
CA SER A 64 2.55 -3.45 -11.15
C SER A 64 2.86 -4.93 -10.88
N THR A 65 2.79 -5.39 -9.63
CA THR A 65 2.97 -6.83 -9.32
C THR A 65 1.88 -7.71 -9.94
N PHE A 66 0.63 -7.25 -9.96
CA PHE A 66 -0.50 -7.97 -10.56
C PHE A 66 -0.35 -8.04 -12.07
N LEU A 67 0.00 -6.92 -12.72
CA LEU A 67 0.30 -6.87 -14.15
C LEU A 67 1.47 -7.80 -14.50
N SER A 68 2.55 -7.78 -13.72
CA SER A 68 3.70 -8.67 -13.93
C SER A 68 3.31 -10.15 -13.83
N SER A 69 2.40 -10.50 -12.92
CA SER A 69 1.84 -11.86 -12.82
C SER A 69 1.05 -12.23 -14.07
N ALA A 70 0.20 -11.32 -14.58
CA ALA A 70 -0.58 -11.55 -15.79
C ALA A 70 0.33 -11.74 -17.03
N ILE A 71 1.34 -10.89 -17.21
CA ILE A 71 2.33 -11.02 -18.29
C ILE A 71 3.05 -12.37 -18.21
N ARG A 72 3.51 -12.76 -17.01
CA ARG A 72 4.16 -14.05 -16.79
C ARG A 72 3.24 -15.23 -17.15
N LYS A 73 1.95 -15.18 -16.77
CA LYS A 73 0.95 -16.20 -17.11
C LYS A 73 0.65 -16.26 -18.60
N CYS A 74 0.86 -15.17 -19.32
CA CYS A 74 0.79 -15.11 -20.79
C CYS A 74 2.11 -15.47 -21.49
N GLY A 75 3.05 -16.13 -20.80
CA GLY A 75 4.33 -16.56 -21.37
C GLY A 75 5.28 -15.40 -21.68
N GLY A 76 5.16 -14.27 -20.98
CA GLY A 76 5.97 -13.08 -21.20
C GLY A 76 5.43 -12.14 -22.29
N ASN A 77 4.27 -12.44 -22.89
CA ASN A 77 3.66 -11.54 -23.87
C ASN A 77 2.98 -10.35 -23.17
N GLU A 78 3.55 -9.15 -23.32
CA GLU A 78 3.09 -7.94 -22.64
C GLU A 78 1.68 -7.50 -23.05
N GLU A 79 1.35 -7.56 -24.34
CA GLU A 79 0.04 -7.16 -24.86
C GLU A 79 -1.08 -8.05 -24.30
N LYS A 80 -0.90 -9.37 -24.36
CA LYS A 80 -1.83 -10.35 -23.79
C LYS A 80 -1.92 -10.22 -22.28
N GLY A 81 -0.79 -10.00 -21.62
CA GLY A 81 -0.73 -9.77 -20.17
C GLY A 81 -1.50 -8.52 -19.74
N ALA A 82 -1.37 -7.42 -20.49
CA ALA A 82 -2.10 -6.18 -20.25
C ALA A 82 -3.61 -6.36 -20.45
N LEU A 83 -4.03 -7.08 -21.49
CA LEU A 83 -5.43 -7.42 -21.72
C LEU A 83 -5.99 -8.28 -20.57
N LEU A 84 -5.24 -9.31 -20.15
CA LEU A 84 -5.62 -10.18 -19.05
C LEU A 84 -5.74 -9.41 -17.72
N TYR A 85 -4.77 -8.55 -17.42
CA TYR A 85 -4.79 -7.69 -16.24
C TYR A 85 -5.95 -6.70 -16.26
N THR A 86 -6.26 -6.10 -17.42
CA THR A 86 -7.39 -5.18 -17.55
C THR A 86 -8.71 -5.87 -17.23
N ALA A 87 -8.86 -7.13 -17.63
CA ALA A 87 -10.06 -7.91 -17.36
C ALA A 87 -10.17 -8.41 -15.91
N TYR A 88 -9.05 -8.85 -15.30
CA TYR A 88 -9.07 -9.60 -14.03
C TYR A 88 -8.23 -9.01 -12.90
N GLY A 89 -7.55 -7.88 -13.08
CA GLY A 89 -6.66 -7.26 -12.10
C GLY A 89 -7.37 -6.57 -10.93
N SER A 90 -8.60 -6.99 -10.64
CA SER A 90 -9.41 -6.55 -9.50
C SER A 90 -9.57 -5.03 -9.37
N SER A 91 -9.61 -4.31 -10.50
CA SER A 91 -9.64 -2.83 -10.53
C SER A 91 -10.80 -2.25 -9.71
N GLY A 92 -11.97 -2.89 -9.75
CA GLY A 92 -13.15 -2.48 -8.98
C GLY A 92 -13.01 -2.59 -7.45
N GLN A 93 -12.07 -3.42 -6.95
CA GLN A 93 -11.86 -3.58 -5.51
C GLN A 93 -11.16 -2.37 -4.88
N TRP A 94 -10.49 -1.54 -5.69
CA TRP A 94 -9.80 -0.34 -5.22
C TRP A 94 -10.75 0.80 -4.82
N GLY A 95 -12.05 0.71 -5.11
CA GLY A 95 -12.98 1.83 -4.90
C GLY A 95 -13.00 2.42 -3.49
N LEU A 96 -12.89 1.59 -2.43
CA LEU A 96 -12.80 2.11 -1.06
C LEU A 96 -11.43 2.74 -0.76
N PHE A 97 -10.35 2.15 -1.26
CA PHE A 97 -9.01 2.73 -1.15
C PHE A 97 -8.95 4.12 -1.79
N ASP A 98 -9.44 4.23 -3.02
CA ASP A 98 -9.45 5.47 -3.81
C ASP A 98 -10.32 6.55 -3.15
N LYS A 99 -11.42 6.14 -2.47
CA LYS A 99 -12.25 7.04 -1.67
C LYS A 99 -11.54 7.54 -0.41
N GLN A 100 -10.63 6.75 0.16
CA GLN A 100 -9.85 7.13 1.33
C GLN A 100 -8.65 8.00 0.91
N PHE A 101 -8.93 9.21 0.39
CA PHE A 101 -7.94 10.18 -0.08
C PHE A 101 -8.11 11.50 0.67
N GLY A 102 -7.03 12.06 1.22
CA GLY A 102 -7.06 13.23 2.10
C GLY A 102 -6.52 12.93 3.51
N ARG A 103 -5.41 12.21 3.60
CA ARG A 103 -4.68 11.96 4.85
C ARG A 103 -3.89 13.19 5.27
N SER A 104 -3.74 13.38 6.58
CA SER A 104 -2.93 14.47 7.14
C SER A 104 -1.50 14.01 7.41
N ASP A 105 -0.55 14.86 7.07
CA ASP A 105 0.87 14.65 7.39
C ASP A 105 1.11 14.87 8.90
N ALA A 106 1.91 14.00 9.50
CA ALA A 106 2.47 14.22 10.83
C ALA A 106 3.57 15.29 10.77
N GLU A 107 3.71 16.06 11.85
CA GLU A 107 4.71 17.12 11.97
C GLU A 107 6.04 16.63 12.56
N GLU A 108 6.05 15.42 13.12
CA GLU A 108 7.20 14.80 13.78
C GLU A 108 7.26 13.29 13.48
N PRO A 109 8.43 12.63 13.65
CA PRO A 109 8.57 11.19 13.52
C PRO A 109 7.66 10.44 14.50
N ASP A 110 7.14 9.29 14.08
CA ASP A 110 6.37 8.40 14.94
C ASP A 110 7.28 7.79 16.02
N PRO A 111 6.75 7.42 17.21
CA PRO A 111 7.56 6.85 18.28
C PRO A 111 8.28 5.55 17.89
N GLU A 112 9.51 5.41 18.37
CA GLU A 112 10.39 4.25 18.12
C GLU A 112 9.88 2.93 18.71
N GLY A 113 10.45 1.82 18.24
CA GLY A 113 10.23 0.48 18.81
C GLY A 113 8.85 -0.11 18.51
N ARG A 114 8.12 0.44 17.54
CA ARG A 114 6.77 -0.02 17.16
C ARG A 114 6.73 -0.83 15.87
N VAL A 115 7.81 -0.85 15.10
CA VAL A 115 7.91 -1.56 13.82
C VAL A 115 9.05 -2.56 13.92
N PRO A 116 8.80 -3.85 13.62
CA PRO A 116 9.83 -4.88 13.68
C PRO A 116 10.76 -4.79 12.45
N GLN A 117 11.99 -5.27 12.60
CA GLN A 117 12.91 -5.44 11.46
C GLN A 117 12.51 -6.71 10.69
N TRP A 118 11.66 -6.57 9.68
CA TRP A 118 11.00 -7.71 9.00
C TRP A 118 11.97 -8.79 8.50
N ASP A 119 13.18 -8.42 8.09
CA ASP A 119 14.23 -9.33 7.61
C ASP A 119 14.87 -10.19 8.72
N LYS A 120 14.71 -9.80 9.98
CA LYS A 120 15.28 -10.48 11.16
C LYS A 120 14.25 -10.97 12.16
N SER A 121 12.99 -10.59 11.98
CA SER A 121 11.92 -10.92 12.90
C SER A 121 11.52 -12.37 12.76
N ASP A 122 11.18 -13.02 13.87
CA ASP A 122 10.53 -14.32 13.82
C ASP A 122 9.03 -14.19 13.49
N VAL A 123 8.38 -15.30 13.15
CA VAL A 123 6.95 -15.30 12.78
C VAL A 123 6.07 -14.87 13.96
N VAL A 124 6.50 -15.10 15.20
CA VAL A 124 5.74 -14.74 16.41
C VAL A 124 5.72 -13.22 16.57
N GLU A 125 6.86 -12.55 16.40
CA GLU A 125 6.98 -11.09 16.41
C GLU A 125 6.14 -10.47 15.30
N MET A 126 6.18 -11.02 14.08
CA MET A 126 5.35 -10.58 12.97
C MET A 126 3.84 -10.71 13.29
N LYS A 127 3.41 -11.86 13.83
CA LYS A 127 2.01 -12.07 14.25
C LYS A 127 1.59 -11.12 15.36
N ASN A 128 2.45 -10.91 16.35
CA ASN A 128 2.19 -9.98 17.45
C ASN A 128 2.05 -8.55 16.93
N LYS A 129 2.88 -8.14 15.98
CA LYS A 129 2.77 -6.82 15.35
C LYS A 129 1.43 -6.64 14.64
N PHE A 130 0.99 -7.62 13.85
CA PHE A 130 -0.30 -7.57 13.15
C PHE A 130 -1.47 -7.57 14.14
N SER A 131 -1.40 -8.40 15.18
CA SER A 131 -2.39 -8.43 16.27
C SER A 131 -2.50 -7.08 16.98
N ALA A 132 -1.37 -6.42 17.26
CA ALA A 132 -1.32 -5.13 17.93
C ALA A 132 -2.00 -3.99 17.14
N ILE A 133 -2.12 -4.12 15.82
CA ILE A 133 -2.81 -3.17 14.94
C ILE A 133 -4.20 -3.63 14.50
N GLY A 134 -4.75 -4.68 15.12
CA GLY A 134 -6.10 -5.18 14.86
C GLY A 134 -6.22 -6.10 13.65
N PHE A 135 -5.11 -6.66 13.19
CA PHE A 135 -5.07 -7.69 12.15
C PHE A 135 -4.73 -9.07 12.73
N GLY A 136 -4.75 -10.10 11.90
CA GLY A 136 -4.39 -11.46 12.31
C GLY A 136 -3.58 -12.21 11.27
N PRO A 137 -3.41 -13.54 11.46
CA PRO A 137 -2.59 -14.39 10.59
C PRO A 137 -2.93 -14.31 9.10
N ARG A 138 -4.21 -14.14 8.76
CA ARG A 138 -4.66 -13.95 7.36
C ARG A 138 -4.04 -12.72 6.71
N GLN A 139 -4.09 -11.58 7.39
CA GLN A 139 -3.56 -10.32 6.87
C GLN A 139 -2.03 -10.36 6.78
N LEU A 140 -1.37 -11.00 7.74
CA LEU A 140 0.07 -11.24 7.69
C LEU A 140 0.44 -12.05 6.43
N ALA A 141 -0.29 -13.15 6.17
CA ALA A 141 -0.04 -13.98 5.00
C ALA A 141 -0.28 -13.26 3.67
N VAL A 142 -1.38 -12.49 3.54
CA VAL A 142 -1.72 -11.83 2.27
C VAL A 142 -0.78 -10.66 1.94
N LEU A 143 -0.19 -10.03 2.97
CA LEU A 143 0.80 -8.97 2.81
C LEU A 143 2.24 -9.49 2.71
N SER A 144 2.46 -10.77 2.38
CA SER A 144 3.80 -11.37 2.29
C SER A 144 4.76 -10.57 1.40
N ALA A 145 4.28 -9.97 0.31
CA ALA A 145 5.10 -9.13 -0.58
C ALA A 145 5.57 -7.80 0.04
N PHE A 146 5.01 -7.38 1.19
CA PHE A 146 5.40 -6.14 1.88
C PHE A 146 6.50 -6.35 2.92
N LEU A 147 6.80 -7.59 3.29
CA LEU A 147 7.71 -7.90 4.40
C LEU A 147 9.16 -8.10 3.94
N GLY A 148 9.39 -8.23 2.63
CA GLY A 148 10.71 -8.47 2.05
C GLY A 148 10.70 -8.41 0.53
N SER A 149 11.90 -8.38 -0.06
CA SER A 149 12.07 -8.32 -1.53
C SER A 149 11.78 -9.64 -2.25
N ASP A 150 11.85 -10.77 -1.54
CA ASP A 150 11.51 -12.08 -2.06
C ASP A 150 10.26 -12.62 -1.33
N GLN A 151 9.13 -12.58 -2.04
CA GLN A 151 7.86 -13.07 -1.53
C GLN A 151 7.91 -14.57 -1.22
N SER A 152 8.56 -15.37 -2.05
CA SER A 152 8.60 -16.83 -1.87
C SER A 152 9.44 -17.21 -0.64
N ALA A 153 10.59 -16.55 -0.44
CA ALA A 153 11.39 -16.75 0.76
C ALA A 153 10.63 -16.34 2.03
N THR A 154 9.94 -15.19 1.98
CA THR A 154 9.09 -14.69 3.08
C THR A 154 7.99 -15.70 3.42
N GLU A 155 7.27 -16.19 2.41
CA GLU A 155 6.19 -17.15 2.61
C GLU A 155 6.68 -18.50 3.14
N THR A 156 7.89 -18.92 2.78
CA THR A 156 8.50 -20.15 3.33
C THR A 156 8.70 -20.03 4.84
N ILE A 157 9.15 -18.87 5.31
CA ILE A 157 9.29 -18.58 6.75
C ILE A 157 7.92 -18.54 7.41
N LEU A 158 6.97 -17.78 6.85
CA LEU A 158 5.61 -17.66 7.42
C LEU A 158 4.87 -19.00 7.50
N ALA A 159 5.10 -19.90 6.53
CA ALA A 159 4.45 -21.20 6.48
C ALA A 159 4.91 -22.17 7.59
N SER A 160 5.98 -21.86 8.32
CA SER A 160 6.42 -22.65 9.48
C SER A 160 5.48 -22.51 10.68
N ASP A 161 4.67 -21.44 10.73
CA ASP A 161 3.70 -21.21 11.81
C ASP A 161 2.33 -21.85 11.47
N PRO A 162 1.77 -22.72 12.33
CA PRO A 162 0.52 -23.42 12.06
C PRO A 162 -0.71 -22.51 11.83
N GLU A 163 -0.73 -21.30 12.38
CA GLU A 163 -1.86 -20.38 12.22
C GLU A 163 -1.78 -19.59 10.91
N VAL A 164 -0.56 -19.37 10.40
CA VAL A 164 -0.30 -18.59 9.17
C VAL A 164 -0.29 -19.52 7.95
N SER A 165 0.24 -20.74 8.10
CA SER A 165 0.42 -21.71 7.01
C SER A 165 -0.83 -21.96 6.16
N PRO A 166 -2.05 -22.16 6.71
CA PRO A 166 -3.25 -22.37 5.90
C PRO A 166 -3.58 -21.18 4.98
N TRP A 167 -3.30 -19.96 5.43
CA TRP A 167 -3.51 -18.74 4.65
C TRP A 167 -2.48 -18.60 3.54
N ILE A 168 -1.21 -18.90 3.82
CA ILE A 168 -0.13 -18.93 2.81
C ILE A 168 -0.50 -19.91 1.70
N GLN A 169 -0.88 -21.14 2.05
CA GLN A 169 -1.28 -22.14 1.07
C GLN A 169 -2.52 -21.71 0.27
N LYS A 170 -3.50 -21.06 0.91
CA LYS A 170 -4.66 -20.49 0.21
C LYS A 170 -4.22 -19.48 -0.85
N TYR A 171 -3.35 -18.54 -0.50
CA TYR A 171 -2.93 -17.47 -1.41
C TYR A 171 -1.98 -17.96 -2.50
N GLN A 172 -1.15 -18.96 -2.21
CA GLN A 172 -0.35 -19.66 -3.24
C GLN A 172 -1.26 -20.32 -4.28
N ARG A 173 -2.24 -21.13 -3.85
CA ARG A 173 -3.23 -21.74 -4.75
C ARG A 173 -3.99 -20.69 -5.56
N SER A 174 -4.35 -19.55 -4.94
CA SER A 174 -4.98 -18.45 -5.66
C SER A 174 -4.06 -17.92 -6.77
N ARG A 175 -2.80 -17.63 -6.47
CA ARG A 175 -1.83 -17.09 -7.45
C ARG A 175 -1.49 -18.04 -8.59
N GLU A 176 -1.65 -19.35 -8.39
CA GLU A 176 -1.54 -20.37 -9.44
C GLU A 176 -2.70 -20.31 -10.44
N THR A 177 -3.89 -19.87 -10.03
CA THR A 177 -5.01 -19.64 -10.97
C THR A 177 -4.71 -18.46 -11.90
N VAL A 178 -5.36 -18.42 -13.07
CA VAL A 178 -5.16 -17.33 -14.05
C VAL A 178 -5.48 -15.96 -13.44
N SER A 179 -6.65 -15.81 -12.81
CA SER A 179 -7.15 -14.53 -12.30
C SER A 179 -6.68 -14.17 -10.89
N GLN A 180 -6.20 -15.14 -10.10
CA GLN A 180 -5.65 -14.93 -8.74
C GLN A 180 -6.50 -14.04 -7.81
N THR A 181 -7.82 -14.11 -7.98
CA THR A 181 -8.79 -13.15 -7.44
C THR A 181 -8.79 -13.09 -5.92
N ASP A 182 -8.82 -14.23 -5.23
CA ASP A 182 -8.81 -14.26 -3.76
C ASP A 182 -7.58 -13.55 -3.17
N TYR A 183 -6.39 -13.76 -3.76
CA TYR A 183 -5.17 -13.09 -3.33
C TYR A 183 -5.26 -11.57 -3.57
N GLU A 184 -5.61 -11.14 -4.79
CA GLU A 184 -5.67 -9.72 -5.11
C GLU A 184 -6.71 -8.98 -4.24
N VAL A 185 -7.92 -9.53 -4.12
CA VAL A 185 -9.02 -8.91 -3.38
C VAL A 185 -8.72 -8.80 -1.89
N ASP A 186 -8.18 -9.86 -1.28
CA ASP A 186 -7.84 -9.85 0.14
C ASP A 186 -6.66 -8.92 0.45
N LEU A 187 -5.69 -8.84 -0.47
CA LEU A 187 -4.55 -7.95 -0.35
C LEU A 187 -5.04 -6.51 -0.39
N ILE A 188 -5.85 -6.14 -1.38
CA ILE A 188 -6.43 -4.79 -1.50
C ILE A 188 -7.25 -4.46 -0.25
N THR A 189 -8.07 -5.40 0.22
CA THR A 189 -8.90 -5.20 1.42
C THR A 189 -8.05 -4.93 2.66
N THR A 190 -6.94 -5.64 2.80
CA THR A 190 -6.02 -5.49 3.93
C THR A 190 -5.26 -4.18 3.83
N LEU A 191 -4.72 -3.85 2.65
CA LEU A 191 -4.02 -2.58 2.42
C LEU A 191 -4.95 -1.38 2.63
N THR A 192 -6.21 -1.46 2.18
CA THR A 192 -7.21 -0.38 2.38
C THR A 192 -7.36 -0.06 3.86
N LYS A 193 -7.53 -1.08 4.71
CA LYS A 193 -7.61 -0.89 6.16
C LYS A 193 -6.30 -0.35 6.74
N LEU A 194 -5.16 -0.94 6.36
CA LEU A 194 -3.84 -0.55 6.86
C LEU A 194 -3.54 0.92 6.54
N SER A 195 -3.83 1.33 5.31
CA SER A 195 -3.55 2.66 4.77
C SER A 195 -4.37 3.77 5.42
N SER A 196 -5.39 3.47 6.23
CA SER A 196 -6.23 4.49 6.89
C SER A 196 -6.22 4.39 8.42
N LEU A 197 -5.39 3.53 9.01
CA LEU A 197 -5.32 3.35 10.46
C LEU A 197 -4.96 4.64 11.19
N GLY A 198 -5.84 5.11 12.08
CA GLY A 198 -5.58 6.32 12.88
C GLY A 198 -5.76 7.65 12.12
N GLN A 199 -5.94 7.61 10.80
CA GLN A 199 -6.20 8.79 9.98
C GLN A 199 -7.69 9.15 9.98
N ARG A 200 -7.99 10.45 9.95
CA ARG A 200 -9.31 10.97 9.63
C ARG A 200 -9.24 11.57 8.24
N ILE A 201 -9.93 10.93 7.29
CA ILE A 201 -9.90 11.34 5.88
C ILE A 201 -10.70 12.64 5.72
N ASN A 202 -10.06 13.66 5.16
CA ASN A 202 -10.71 14.87 4.67
C ASN A 202 -11.20 14.60 3.24
N TYR A 203 -12.49 14.34 3.06
CA TYR A 203 -13.07 14.03 1.74
C TYR A 203 -13.14 15.24 0.82
N GLU A 204 -12.95 16.45 1.36
CA GLU A 204 -12.86 17.71 0.63
C GLU A 204 -11.40 18.10 0.34
N ALA A 205 -10.42 17.27 0.73
CA ALA A 205 -9.02 17.52 0.42
C ALA A 205 -8.81 17.64 -1.09
N TYR A 206 -7.88 18.51 -1.47
CA TYR A 206 -7.49 18.74 -2.88
C TYR A 206 -8.62 19.29 -3.77
N THR A 207 -9.69 19.82 -3.17
CA THR A 207 -10.71 20.57 -3.89
C THR A 207 -10.27 22.01 -4.14
N TYR A 208 -10.87 22.65 -5.14
CA TYR A 208 -10.62 24.05 -5.48
C TYR A 208 -11.92 24.71 -5.94
N ALA A 209 -12.01 26.04 -5.80
CA ALA A 209 -13.18 26.78 -6.20
C ALA A 209 -13.42 26.66 -7.71
N LEU A 210 -14.63 26.28 -8.11
CA LEU A 210 -15.03 26.31 -9.51
C LEU A 210 -15.13 27.77 -9.98
N PRO A 211 -14.53 28.14 -11.13
CA PRO A 211 -14.74 29.46 -11.70
C PRO A 211 -16.23 29.69 -11.91
N LYS A 212 -16.76 30.81 -11.39
CA LYS A 212 -18.16 31.17 -11.62
C LYS A 212 -18.37 31.34 -13.12
N VAL A 213 -19.27 30.56 -13.71
CA VAL A 213 -19.68 30.72 -15.11
C VAL A 213 -20.40 32.06 -15.21
N ASP A 214 -19.83 32.96 -16.00
CA ASP A 214 -20.49 34.22 -16.33
C ASP A 214 -21.57 33.93 -17.38
N PHE A 215 -22.79 33.66 -16.92
CA PHE A 215 -23.94 33.36 -17.78
C PHE A 215 -24.27 34.51 -18.74
N THR A 216 -23.75 35.72 -18.54
CA THR A 216 -23.91 36.83 -19.49
C THR A 216 -23.04 36.69 -20.74
N LYS A 217 -22.04 35.79 -20.72
CA LYS A 217 -21.14 35.49 -21.84
C LYS A 217 -21.56 34.24 -22.64
N LEU A 218 -22.56 33.51 -22.18
CA LEU A 218 -23.20 32.42 -22.93
C LEU A 218 -24.28 33.03 -23.83
N LYS A 219 -23.87 33.57 -24.98
CA LYS A 219 -24.78 33.95 -26.07
C LYS A 219 -25.00 32.78 -27.02
#